data_AF-A0A7W0G7E6-F1
#
_entry.id   AF-A0A7W0G7E6-F1
#
_cell.length_a   1.000
_cell.length_b   1.000
_cell.length_c   1.000
_cell.angle_alpha   90.00
_cell.angle_beta   90.00
_cell.angle_gamma   90.00
#
_symmetry.space_group_name_H-M   'P 1'
#
loop_
_entity.id
_entity.type
_entity.pdbx_description
1 polymer ?
#
loop_
_entity_poly.entity_id
_entity_poly.type
_entity_poly.pdbx_seq_one_letter_code
_entity_poly.pdbx_strand_id
1 'polypeptide(L)'
;MSAHAEHHGPPIANQSSRVSASVLGMFLFIASEAMLFGAFFTAYFFVRVVNPEAQPWPLEPFHLPVFVAGVNTAILVTSSFTMHWALQSVKRGNRAGLQAGLVLTLLMGLAFLVTQMLEYARIGFNPGDGAFGTIFFGLTGLHGAHVFVGLTLLAVATVRAFRGHYTPEHHHGVEIPGIYWHFVDVMWIVVYATIYLI
;
A
#
# COMPACT_ATOMS: atom_id res chain seq x y z
N MET A 1 3.08 -9.55 -65.87
CA MET A 1 3.58 -9.20 -64.53
C MET A 1 2.39 -8.78 -63.70
N SER A 2 1.88 -9.68 -62.85
CA SER A 2 0.73 -9.42 -61.98
C SER A 2 1.20 -8.63 -60.77
N ALA A 3 0.63 -7.45 -60.54
CA ALA A 3 0.88 -6.65 -59.36
C ALA A 3 0.23 -7.33 -58.15
N HIS A 4 1.05 -7.84 -57.24
CA HIS A 4 0.59 -8.27 -55.92
C HIS A 4 0.18 -7.02 -55.13
N ALA A 5 -1.14 -6.83 -54.98
CA ALA A 5 -1.69 -5.86 -54.05
C ALA A 5 -1.37 -6.32 -52.62
N GLU A 6 -0.56 -5.54 -51.91
CA GLU A 6 -0.36 -5.71 -50.47
C GLU A 6 -1.68 -5.40 -49.76
N HIS A 7 -2.28 -6.45 -49.20
CA HIS A 7 -3.50 -6.35 -48.42
C HIS A 7 -3.16 -5.74 -47.04
N HIS A 8 -3.14 -4.42 -46.94
CA HIS A 8 -3.14 -3.74 -45.66
C HIS A 8 -4.47 -4.07 -44.95
N GLY A 9 -4.41 -4.96 -43.94
CA GLY A 9 -5.53 -5.18 -43.04
C GLY A 9 -5.98 -3.85 -42.40
N PRO A 10 -7.24 -3.76 -41.96
CA PRO A 10 -7.73 -2.55 -41.34
C PRO A 10 -6.81 -2.14 -40.17
N PRO A 11 -6.53 -0.84 -40.00
CA PRO A 11 -5.71 -0.37 -38.89
C PRO A 11 -6.28 -0.90 -37.57
N ILE A 12 -5.40 -1.43 -36.72
CA ILE A 12 -5.76 -1.96 -35.40
C ILE A 12 -6.61 -0.92 -34.66
N ALA A 13 -7.84 -1.32 -34.33
CA ALA A 13 -8.84 -0.43 -33.76
C ALA A 13 -8.38 0.16 -32.42
N ASN A 14 -8.30 1.49 -32.37
CA ASN A 14 -8.36 2.35 -31.18
C ASN A 14 -7.52 1.93 -29.96
N GLN A 15 -6.21 2.20 -29.98
CA GLN A 15 -5.48 2.52 -28.74
C GLN A 15 -5.88 3.94 -28.27
N SER A 16 -7.14 4.15 -27.87
CA SER A 16 -7.62 5.46 -27.43
C SER A 16 -7.28 5.76 -25.96
N SER A 17 -6.88 4.77 -25.16
CA SER A 17 -6.38 5.01 -23.80
C SER A 17 -4.88 5.29 -23.84
N ARG A 18 -4.48 6.50 -23.42
CA ARG A 18 -3.08 6.84 -23.12
C ARG A 18 -2.50 6.03 -21.94
N VAL A 19 -3.31 5.19 -21.30
CA VAL A 19 -3.01 4.41 -20.10
C VAL A 19 -3.13 2.93 -20.44
N SER A 20 -2.13 2.13 -20.03
CA SER A 20 -2.15 0.68 -20.24
C SER A 20 -3.28 0.02 -19.43
N ALA A 21 -3.86 -1.06 -19.96
CA ALA A 21 -4.96 -1.77 -19.31
C ALA A 21 -4.60 -2.22 -17.87
N SER A 22 -3.35 -2.64 -17.65
CA SER A 22 -2.87 -3.05 -16.32
C SER A 22 -2.80 -1.90 -15.33
N VAL A 23 -2.43 -0.69 -15.77
CA VAL A 23 -2.41 0.50 -14.91
C VAL A 23 -3.84 0.94 -14.59
N LEU A 24 -4.73 0.95 -15.58
CA LEU A 24 -6.15 1.24 -15.36
C LEU A 24 -6.78 0.23 -14.38
N GLY A 25 -6.49 -1.06 -14.55
CA GLY A 25 -6.95 -2.11 -13.64
C GLY A 25 -6.47 -1.91 -12.21
N MET A 26 -5.20 -1.51 -12.02
CA MET A 26 -4.66 -1.19 -10.70
C MET A 26 -5.38 0.02 -10.07
N PHE A 27 -5.67 1.07 -10.83
CA PHE A 27 -6.42 2.23 -10.31
C PHE A 27 -7.85 1.88 -9.91
N LEU A 28 -8.55 1.07 -10.70
CA LEU A 28 -9.91 0.62 -10.36
C LEU A 28 -9.91 -0.25 -9.10
N PHE A 29 -8.93 -1.15 -8.97
CA PHE A 29 -8.72 -1.96 -7.78
C PHE A 29 -8.43 -1.08 -6.53
N ILE A 30 -7.54 -0.09 -6.66
CA ILE A 30 -7.27 0.86 -5.57
C ILE A 30 -8.53 1.65 -5.20
N ALA A 31 -9.33 2.06 -6.17
CA ALA A 31 -10.58 2.76 -5.90
C ALA A 31 -11.57 1.88 -5.10
N SER A 32 -11.69 0.59 -5.41
CA SER A 32 -12.53 -0.33 -4.63
C SER A 32 -12.01 -0.54 -3.22
N GLU A 33 -10.69 -0.69 -3.03
CA GLU A 33 -10.10 -0.81 -1.69
C GLU A 33 -10.26 0.48 -0.88
N ALA A 34 -10.12 1.65 -1.51
CA ALA A 34 -10.36 2.94 -0.85
C ALA A 34 -11.81 3.06 -0.35
N MET A 35 -12.79 2.55 -1.11
CA MET A 35 -14.19 2.49 -0.67
C MET A 35 -14.37 1.53 0.51
N LEU A 36 -13.70 0.37 0.50
CA LEU A 36 -13.70 -0.57 1.62
C LEU A 36 -13.17 0.10 2.90
N PHE A 37 -12.01 0.75 2.85
CA PHE A 37 -11.49 1.53 3.97
C PHE A 37 -12.45 2.66 4.39
N GLY A 38 -13.05 3.36 3.43
CA GLY A 38 -14.03 4.41 3.68
C GLY A 38 -15.22 3.93 4.52
N ALA A 39 -15.69 2.70 4.31
CA ALA A 39 -16.76 2.12 5.13
C ALA A 39 -16.31 1.91 6.59
N PHE A 40 -15.09 1.42 6.82
CA PHE A 40 -14.54 1.26 8.18
C PHE A 40 -14.32 2.60 8.88
N PHE A 41 -13.81 3.62 8.18
CA PHE A 41 -13.68 4.97 8.75
C PHE A 41 -15.04 5.57 9.10
N THR A 42 -16.05 5.35 8.25
CA THR A 42 -17.42 5.80 8.54
C THR A 42 -17.94 5.14 9.82
N ALA A 43 -17.70 3.83 10.00
CA ALA A 43 -18.05 3.13 11.24
C ALA A 43 -17.31 3.69 12.47
N TYR A 44 -16.01 3.99 12.34
CA TYR A 44 -15.21 4.63 13.40
C TYR A 44 -15.82 5.97 13.83
N PHE A 45 -16.04 6.89 12.89
CA PHE A 45 -16.60 8.20 13.20
C PHE A 45 -18.03 8.12 13.73
N PHE A 46 -18.83 7.19 13.21
CA PHE A 46 -20.18 6.96 13.71
C PHE A 46 -20.16 6.56 15.19
N VAL A 47 -19.37 5.55 15.56
CA VAL A 47 -19.23 5.11 16.97
C VAL A 47 -18.73 6.25 17.84
N ARG A 48 -17.79 7.07 17.36
CA ARG A 48 -17.28 8.21 18.11
C ARG A 48 -18.33 9.31 18.34
N VAL A 49 -19.15 9.62 17.34
CA VAL A 49 -20.18 10.67 17.44
C VAL A 49 -21.35 10.24 18.33
N VAL A 50 -21.76 8.97 18.28
CA VAL A 50 -22.90 8.46 19.08
C VAL A 50 -22.52 8.19 20.55
N ASN A 51 -21.23 8.22 20.90
CA ASN A 51 -20.73 8.08 22.27
C ASN A 51 -20.00 9.36 22.73
N PRO A 52 -20.67 10.51 22.84
CA PRO A 52 -20.02 11.78 23.20
C PRO A 52 -19.47 11.80 24.64
N GLU A 53 -19.98 10.94 25.52
CA GLU A 53 -19.51 10.79 26.91
C GLU A 53 -18.18 10.02 27.01
N ALA A 54 -17.71 9.42 25.91
CA ALA A 54 -16.46 8.67 25.85
C ALA A 54 -15.23 9.58 25.67
N GLN A 55 -15.11 10.61 26.51
CA GLN A 55 -13.99 11.58 26.52
C GLN A 55 -13.16 11.41 27.81
N PRO A 56 -11.85 11.16 27.73
CA PRO A 56 -11.01 11.12 26.52
C PRO A 56 -11.30 9.89 25.64
N TRP A 57 -11.18 10.05 24.32
CA TRP A 57 -11.31 8.97 23.35
C TRP A 57 -9.92 8.51 22.87
N PRO A 58 -9.61 7.20 22.90
CA PRO A 58 -10.42 6.13 23.48
C PRO A 58 -10.41 6.16 25.02
N LEU A 59 -11.49 5.67 25.63
CA LEU A 59 -11.64 5.62 27.09
C LEU A 59 -10.56 4.73 27.75
N GLU A 60 -10.21 5.01 29.00
CA GLU A 60 -9.43 4.05 29.79
C GLU A 60 -10.13 2.67 29.78
N PRO A 61 -9.42 1.56 29.54
CA PRO A 61 -7.96 1.35 29.64
C PRO A 61 -7.18 1.37 28.31
N PHE A 62 -7.73 1.91 27.21
CA PHE A 62 -7.10 1.85 25.89
C PHE A 62 -5.89 2.79 25.77
N HIS A 63 -4.68 2.31 26.09
CA HIS A 63 -3.43 3.07 25.92
C HIS A 63 -2.75 2.73 24.60
N LEU A 64 -2.85 3.65 23.62
CA LEU A 64 -2.19 3.51 22.34
C LEU A 64 -0.72 3.99 22.40
N PRO A 65 0.26 3.22 21.91
CA PRO A 65 1.66 3.62 21.90
C PRO A 65 1.95 4.59 20.74
N VAL A 66 1.42 5.82 20.83
CA VAL A 66 1.49 6.85 19.77
C VAL A 66 2.92 7.09 19.27
N PHE A 67 3.91 7.07 20.15
CA PHE A 67 5.32 7.24 19.75
C PHE A 67 5.82 6.08 18.86
N VAL A 68 5.52 4.84 19.24
CA VAL A 68 5.95 3.66 18.47
C VAL A 68 5.24 3.64 17.12
N ALA A 69 3.92 3.89 17.12
CA ALA A 69 3.14 4.00 15.89
C ALA A 69 3.62 5.17 14.99
N GLY A 70 4.05 6.28 15.59
CA GLY A 70 4.63 7.42 14.88
C GLY A 70 5.97 7.09 14.22
N VAL A 71 6.88 6.41 14.93
CA VAL A 71 8.14 5.90 14.36
C VAL A 71 7.84 4.91 13.23
N ASN A 72 6.86 4.02 13.44
CA ASN A 72 6.47 3.04 12.43
C ASN A 72 5.94 3.71 11.15
N THR A 73 5.15 4.77 11.32
CA THR A 73 4.64 5.59 10.22
C THR A 73 5.77 6.30 9.48
N ALA A 74 6.78 6.82 10.19
CA ALA A 74 7.94 7.44 9.55
C ALA A 74 8.77 6.44 8.72
N ILE A 75 8.92 5.20 9.22
CA ILE A 75 9.56 4.10 8.48
C ILE A 75 8.77 3.83 7.19
N LEU A 76 7.45 3.70 7.29
CA LEU A 76 6.60 3.39 6.15
C LEU A 76 6.66 4.51 5.09
N VAL A 77 6.51 5.77 5.49
CA VAL A 77 6.63 6.93 4.58
C VAL A 77 8.00 6.98 3.92
N THR A 78 9.06 6.69 4.66
CA THR A 78 10.43 6.62 4.11
C THR A 78 10.55 5.49 3.07
N SER A 79 9.83 4.38 3.26
CA SER A 79 9.82 3.24 2.32
C SER A 79 9.19 3.61 0.97
N SER A 80 8.18 4.49 0.96
CA SER A 80 7.65 5.06 -0.28
C SER A 80 8.72 5.81 -1.06
N PHE A 81 9.56 6.61 -0.41
CA PHE A 81 10.64 7.31 -1.10
C PHE A 81 11.67 6.34 -1.69
N THR A 82 12.02 5.25 -0.99
CA THR A 82 12.92 4.22 -1.52
C THR A 82 12.31 3.46 -2.69
N MET A 83 11.00 3.21 -2.68
CA MET A 83 10.28 2.59 -3.80
C MET A 83 10.28 3.50 -5.03
N HIS A 84 10.04 4.80 -4.83
CA HIS A 84 10.12 5.78 -5.92
C HIS A 84 11.54 5.84 -6.50
N TRP A 85 12.57 5.82 -5.65
CA TRP A 85 13.96 5.78 -6.08
C TRP A 85 14.28 4.52 -6.90
N ALA A 86 13.75 3.35 -6.50
CA ALA A 86 13.89 2.11 -7.26
C ALA A 86 13.29 2.23 -8.66
N LEU A 87 12.08 2.80 -8.77
CA LEU A 87 11.38 3.02 -10.03
C LEU A 87 12.14 4.02 -10.94
N GLN A 88 12.68 5.11 -10.39
CA GLN A 88 13.50 6.04 -11.17
C GLN A 88 14.82 5.41 -11.62
N SER A 89 15.41 4.55 -10.78
CA SER A 89 16.66 3.86 -11.11
C SER A 89 16.50 2.91 -12.29
N VAL A 90 15.41 2.14 -12.37
CA VAL A 90 15.15 1.27 -13.54
C VAL A 90 14.89 2.07 -14.82
N LYS A 91 14.19 3.20 -14.73
CA LYS A 91 13.96 4.12 -15.87
C LYS A 91 15.27 4.71 -16.40
N ARG A 92 16.29 4.88 -15.55
CA ARG A 92 17.63 5.34 -15.92
C ARG A 92 18.59 4.20 -16.32
N GLY A 93 18.12 2.95 -16.36
CA GLY A 93 18.96 1.78 -16.63
C GLY A 93 19.91 1.41 -15.48
N ASN A 94 19.80 2.05 -14.31
CA ASN A 94 20.61 1.74 -13.14
C ASN A 94 20.04 0.54 -12.37
N ARG A 95 20.56 -0.66 -12.68
CA ARG A 95 20.14 -1.90 -12.02
C ARG A 95 20.51 -1.97 -10.54
N ALA A 96 21.67 -1.45 -10.14
CA ALA A 96 22.09 -1.46 -8.75
C ALA A 96 21.17 -0.59 -7.88
N GLY A 97 20.78 0.60 -8.37
CA GLY A 97 19.81 1.47 -7.70
C GLY A 97 18.42 0.85 -7.60
N LEU A 98 17.96 0.13 -8.64
CA LEU A 98 16.71 -0.63 -8.60
C LEU A 98 16.74 -1.69 -7.49
N GLN A 99 17.78 -2.52 -7.45
CA GLN A 99 17.91 -3.59 -6.47
C GLN A 99 18.01 -3.04 -5.05
N ALA A 100 18.84 -2.02 -4.84
CA ALA A 100 19.00 -1.37 -3.53
C ALA A 100 17.68 -0.76 -3.03
N GLY A 101 16.98 0.00 -3.89
CA GLY A 101 15.72 0.62 -3.51
C GLY A 101 14.62 -0.39 -3.19
N LEU A 102 14.50 -1.47 -3.98
CA LEU A 102 13.53 -2.54 -3.71
C LEU A 102 13.83 -3.30 -2.41
N VAL A 103 15.09 -3.65 -2.16
CA VAL A 103 15.50 -4.33 -0.93
C VAL A 103 15.26 -3.44 0.29
N LEU A 104 15.61 -2.15 0.23
CA LEU A 104 15.35 -1.21 1.32
C LEU A 104 13.85 -1.10 1.60
N THR A 105 13.02 -0.94 0.57
CA THR A 105 11.56 -0.87 0.71
C THR A 105 11.02 -2.14 1.38
N LEU A 106 11.48 -3.32 0.93
CA LEU A 106 11.05 -4.60 1.48
C LEU A 106 11.42 -4.75 2.97
N LEU A 107 12.65 -4.37 3.35
CA LEU A 107 13.11 -4.43 4.74
C LEU A 107 12.33 -3.47 5.64
N MET A 108 12.06 -2.26 5.16
CA MET A 108 11.31 -1.25 5.92
C MET A 108 9.84 -1.66 6.10
N GLY A 109 9.20 -2.20 5.07
CA GLY A 109 7.85 -2.74 5.19
C GLY A 109 7.78 -3.99 6.09
N LEU A 110 8.81 -4.85 6.09
CA LEU A 110 8.88 -5.97 7.03
C LEU A 110 9.05 -5.48 8.48
N ALA A 111 9.92 -4.51 8.71
CA ALA A 111 10.08 -3.87 10.01
C ALA A 111 8.76 -3.26 10.49
N PHE A 112 7.99 -2.67 9.58
CA PHE A 112 6.67 -2.14 9.89
C PHE A 112 5.70 -3.22 10.36
N LEU A 113 5.60 -4.31 9.60
CA LEU A 113 4.67 -5.39 9.91
C LEU A 113 5.03 -6.09 11.24
N VAL A 114 6.33 -6.30 11.50
CA VAL A 114 6.82 -6.87 12.77
C VAL A 114 6.49 -5.94 13.94
N THR A 115 6.72 -4.64 13.79
CA THR A 115 6.39 -3.66 14.83
C THR A 115 4.90 -3.65 15.13
N GLN A 116 4.05 -3.74 14.10
CA GLN A 116 2.60 -3.81 14.26
C GLN A 116 2.15 -5.08 14.99
N MET A 117 2.76 -6.24 14.69
CA MET A 117 2.46 -7.49 15.41
C MET A 117 2.88 -7.42 16.88
N LEU A 118 4.04 -6.81 17.17
CA LEU A 118 4.49 -6.60 18.54
C LEU A 118 3.60 -5.63 19.31
N GLU A 119 3.05 -4.62 18.63
CA GLU A 119 2.05 -3.72 19.21
C GLU A 119 0.79 -4.50 19.60
N TYR A 120 0.22 -5.31 18.70
CA TYR A 120 -0.95 -6.13 19.01
C TYR A 120 -0.72 -7.08 20.19
N ALA A 121 0.49 -7.63 20.33
CA ALA A 121 0.83 -8.50 21.45
C ALA A 121 0.92 -7.75 22.80
N ARG A 122 1.06 -6.42 22.80
CA ARG A 122 1.26 -5.59 24.00
C ARG A 122 0.10 -4.66 24.33
N ILE A 123 -0.85 -4.49 23.42
CA ILE A 123 -1.89 -3.44 23.48
C ILE A 123 -2.93 -3.68 24.60
N GLY A 124 -2.99 -4.89 25.16
CA GLY A 124 -3.73 -5.18 26.39
C GLY A 124 -5.26 -5.29 26.24
N PHE A 125 -5.79 -5.20 25.02
CA PHE A 125 -7.21 -5.40 24.71
C PHE A 125 -7.40 -6.25 23.45
N ASN A 126 -8.59 -6.84 23.31
CA ASN A 126 -8.96 -7.78 22.26
C ASN A 126 -9.97 -7.18 21.26
N PRO A 127 -10.13 -7.80 20.07
CA PRO A 127 -11.15 -7.40 19.10
C PRO A 127 -12.59 -7.43 19.64
N GLY A 128 -12.85 -8.25 20.66
CA GLY A 128 -14.16 -8.37 21.32
C GLY A 128 -14.43 -7.34 22.41
N ASP A 129 -13.45 -6.51 22.78
CA ASP A 129 -13.54 -5.60 23.93
C ASP A 129 -14.27 -4.29 23.57
N GLY A 130 -15.49 -4.43 23.06
CA GLY A 130 -16.37 -3.32 22.68
C GLY A 130 -16.13 -2.78 21.27
N ALA A 131 -16.95 -1.79 20.89
CA ALA A 131 -16.99 -1.26 19.53
C ALA A 131 -15.66 -0.65 19.08
N PHE A 132 -14.93 0.02 19.98
CA PHE A 132 -13.61 0.58 19.66
C PHE A 132 -12.59 -0.51 19.34
N GLY A 133 -12.47 -1.55 20.17
CA GLY A 133 -11.56 -2.66 19.93
C GLY A 133 -11.84 -3.36 18.59
N THR A 134 -13.11 -3.64 18.29
CA THR A 134 -13.51 -4.25 17.01
C THR A 134 -13.11 -3.39 15.81
N ILE A 135 -13.35 -2.08 15.86
CA ILE A 135 -13.02 -1.16 14.75
C ILE A 135 -11.51 -0.98 14.64
N PHE A 136 -10.80 -0.84 15.77
CA PHE A 136 -9.35 -0.73 15.83
C PHE A 136 -8.70 -1.91 15.12
N PHE A 137 -8.97 -3.14 15.57
CA PHE A 137 -8.39 -4.36 14.99
C PHE A 137 -8.90 -4.62 13.57
N GLY A 138 -10.14 -4.26 13.25
CA GLY A 138 -10.69 -4.37 11.91
C GLY A 138 -9.95 -3.48 10.91
N LEU A 139 -9.80 -2.20 11.21
CA LEU A 139 -9.16 -1.22 10.34
C LEU A 139 -7.64 -1.46 10.23
N THR A 140 -6.96 -1.60 11.36
CA THR A 140 -5.50 -1.81 11.41
C THR A 140 -5.12 -3.21 10.90
N GLY A 141 -5.94 -4.22 11.16
CA GLY A 141 -5.78 -5.58 10.63
C GLY A 141 -6.00 -5.67 9.12
N LEU A 142 -7.04 -5.02 8.60
CA LEU A 142 -7.26 -4.91 7.15
C LEU A 142 -6.07 -4.24 6.46
N HIS A 143 -5.56 -3.16 7.05
CA HIS A 143 -4.35 -2.52 6.56
C HIS A 143 -3.12 -3.45 6.64
N GLY A 144 -2.90 -4.13 7.76
CA GLY A 144 -1.80 -5.09 7.91
C GLY A 144 -1.84 -6.22 6.87
N ALA A 145 -3.04 -6.71 6.52
CA ALA A 145 -3.23 -7.67 5.44
C ALA A 145 -2.81 -7.09 4.08
N HIS A 146 -3.16 -5.83 3.79
CA HIS A 146 -2.73 -5.13 2.58
C HIS A 146 -1.21 -4.95 2.52
N VAL A 147 -0.58 -4.56 3.62
CA VAL A 147 0.89 -4.46 3.71
C VAL A 147 1.53 -5.82 3.44
N PHE A 148 1.00 -6.91 3.99
CA PHE A 148 1.51 -8.25 3.73
C PHE A 148 1.41 -8.66 2.25
N VAL A 149 0.28 -8.37 1.60
CA VAL A 149 0.12 -8.58 0.15
C VAL A 149 1.12 -7.73 -0.63
N GLY A 150 1.29 -6.46 -0.26
CA GLY A 150 2.26 -5.54 -0.85
C GLY A 150 3.70 -6.05 -0.72
N LEU A 151 4.08 -6.56 0.45
CA LEU A 151 5.38 -7.16 0.70
C LEU A 151 5.62 -8.39 -0.17
N THR A 152 4.59 -9.21 -0.38
CA THR A 152 4.67 -10.37 -1.27
C THR A 152 4.92 -9.92 -2.71
N LEU A 153 4.19 -8.90 -3.19
CA LEU A 153 4.40 -8.33 -4.53
C LEU A 153 5.80 -7.71 -4.67
N LEU A 154 6.28 -6.98 -3.67
CA LEU A 154 7.62 -6.40 -3.64
C LEU A 154 8.71 -7.46 -3.57
N ALA A 155 8.51 -8.56 -2.83
CA ALA A 155 9.46 -9.67 -2.76
C ALA A 155 9.61 -10.33 -4.14
N VAL A 156 8.49 -10.60 -4.83
CA VAL A 156 8.50 -11.13 -6.20
C VAL A 156 9.17 -10.16 -7.16
N ALA A 157 8.88 -8.86 -7.06
CA ALA A 157 9.54 -7.83 -7.88
C ALA A 157 11.06 -7.78 -7.60
N THR A 158 11.46 -7.87 -6.33
CA THR A 158 12.87 -7.89 -5.92
C THR A 158 13.60 -9.10 -6.53
N VAL A 159 13.04 -10.30 -6.40
CA VAL A 159 13.62 -11.53 -7.00
C VAL A 159 13.75 -11.40 -8.52
N ARG A 160 12.74 -10.85 -9.20
CA ARG A 160 12.79 -10.61 -10.66
C ARG A 160 13.82 -9.55 -11.03
N ALA A 161 14.06 -8.55 -10.18
CA ALA A 161 15.10 -7.55 -10.38
C ALA A 161 16.51 -8.16 -10.27
N PHE A 162 16.74 -9.09 -9.34
CA PHE A 162 18.01 -9.83 -9.26
C PHE A 162 18.23 -10.77 -10.44
N ARG A 163 17.15 -11.33 -11.01
CA ARG A 163 17.22 -12.13 -12.24
C ARG A 163 17.38 -11.31 -13.53
N GLY A 164 17.39 -9.97 -13.43
CA GLY A 164 17.62 -9.08 -14.57
C GLY A 164 16.44 -8.97 -15.54
N HIS A 165 15.21 -9.28 -15.10
CA HIS A 165 14.02 -9.29 -15.95
C HIS A 165 13.48 -7.89 -16.31
N TYR A 166 14.04 -6.82 -15.74
CA TYR A 166 13.57 -5.45 -15.96
C TYR A 166 14.52 -4.65 -16.86
N THR A 167 13.93 -3.92 -17.81
CA THR A 167 14.61 -2.93 -18.64
C THR A 167 13.92 -1.57 -18.51
N PRO A 168 14.56 -0.46 -18.95
CA PRO A 168 13.93 0.86 -18.93
C PRO A 168 12.59 0.91 -19.68
N GLU A 169 12.41 0.07 -20.70
CA GLU A 169 11.19 -0.02 -21.52
C GLU A 169 10.18 -1.00 -20.93
N HIS A 170 10.65 -2.05 -20.23
CA HIS A 170 9.82 -3.11 -19.65
C HIS A 170 9.94 -3.16 -18.12
N HIS A 171 9.43 -2.11 -17.44
CA HIS A 171 9.50 -1.98 -15.98
C HIS A 171 8.12 -1.99 -15.28
N HIS A 172 7.04 -2.31 -16.01
CA HIS A 172 5.69 -2.35 -15.42
C HIS A 172 5.55 -3.32 -14.24
N GLY A 173 6.37 -4.39 -14.21
CA GLY A 173 6.43 -5.32 -13.07
C GLY A 173 7.10 -4.76 -11.81
N VAL A 174 7.58 -3.51 -11.85
CA VAL A 174 8.03 -2.72 -10.68
C VAL A 174 7.07 -1.56 -10.44
N GLU A 175 6.59 -0.93 -11.50
CA GLU A 175 5.67 0.21 -11.43
C GLU A 175 4.32 -0.15 -10.80
N ILE A 176 3.69 -1.24 -11.21
CA ILE A 176 2.36 -1.64 -10.71
C ILE A 176 2.42 -1.98 -9.21
N PRO A 177 3.34 -2.83 -8.71
CA PRO A 177 3.54 -3.01 -7.27
C PRO A 177 3.89 -1.72 -6.53
N GLY A 178 4.64 -0.80 -7.16
CA GLY A 178 4.97 0.50 -6.59
C GLY A 178 3.73 1.38 -6.36
N ILE A 179 2.82 1.46 -7.33
CA ILE A 179 1.55 2.20 -7.19
C ILE A 179 0.73 1.62 -6.03
N TYR A 180 0.63 0.29 -5.93
CA TYR A 180 -0.06 -0.37 -4.82
C TYR A 180 0.61 -0.05 -3.47
N TRP A 181 1.94 -0.12 -3.39
CA TRP A 181 2.67 0.20 -2.16
C TRP A 181 2.43 1.63 -1.69
N HIS A 182 2.49 2.61 -2.60
CA HIS A 182 2.19 4.00 -2.27
C HIS A 182 0.75 4.21 -1.78
N PHE A 183 -0.22 3.50 -2.35
CA PHE A 183 -1.60 3.54 -1.87
C PHE A 183 -1.71 3.03 -0.43
N VAL A 184 -1.11 1.86 -0.15
CA VAL A 184 -1.07 1.29 1.20
C VAL A 184 -0.43 2.29 2.16
N ASP A 185 0.69 2.91 1.80
CA ASP A 185 1.37 3.90 2.63
C ASP A 185 0.50 5.13 2.94
N VAL A 186 -0.15 5.71 1.93
CA VAL A 186 -1.06 6.84 2.11
C VAL A 186 -2.24 6.45 3.01
N MET A 187 -2.79 5.25 2.84
CA MET A 187 -3.88 4.78 3.69
C MET A 187 -3.44 4.63 5.14
N TRP A 188 -2.21 4.18 5.41
CA TRP A 188 -1.71 4.11 6.77
C TRP A 188 -1.64 5.48 7.44
N ILE A 189 -1.21 6.53 6.71
CA ILE A 189 -1.17 7.90 7.25
C ILE A 189 -2.56 8.32 7.70
N VAL A 190 -3.60 8.01 6.90
CA VAL A 190 -5.00 8.29 7.27
C VAL A 190 -5.39 7.48 8.52
N VAL A 191 -5.10 6.17 8.55
CA VAL A 191 -5.36 5.32 9.71
C VAL A 191 -4.69 5.89 10.97
N TYR A 192 -3.39 6.15 10.92
CA TYR A 192 -2.62 6.70 12.03
C TYR A 192 -3.20 8.04 12.52
N ALA A 193 -3.45 8.97 11.61
CA ALA A 193 -4.03 10.26 11.96
C ALA A 193 -5.41 10.12 12.62
N THR A 194 -6.27 9.22 12.11
CA THR A 194 -7.64 9.07 12.63
C THR A 194 -7.75 8.24 13.91
N ILE A 195 -6.88 7.25 14.13
CA ILE A 195 -7.02 6.33 15.28
C ILE A 195 -6.11 6.71 16.43
N TYR A 196 -4.89 7.20 16.14
CA TYR A 196 -3.87 7.48 17.16
C TYR A 196 -3.81 8.96 17.55
N LEU A 197 -4.25 9.87 16.68
CA LEU A 197 -4.21 11.32 16.96
C LEU A 197 -5.58 11.96 17.20
N ILE A 198 -6.65 11.43 16.58
CA ILE A 198 -7.98 12.03 16.55
C ILE A 198 -8.99 11.17 17.31
#